data_AF-A0A1V3FSA9-F1
#
_entry.id   AF-A0A1V3FSA9-F1
#
_cell.length_a   1.000
_cell.length_b   1.000
_cell.length_c   1.000
_cell.angle_alpha   90.00
_cell.angle_beta   90.00
_cell.angle_gamma   90.00
#
_symmetry.space_group_name_H-M   'P 1'
#
loop_
_entity.id
_entity.type
_entity.pdbx_description
1 polymer ?
#
loop_
_entity_poly.entity_id
_entity_poly.type
_entity_poly.pdbx_seq_one_letter_code
_entity_poly.pdbx_strand_id
1 'polypeptide(L)' 'MMFGGSFMMVGMMLFWVVLIAVGFYLLYRFINGRKEELSPMEILKIRLAKGEISLEEFERLSKKCE' A
#
# COMPACT_ATOMS: atom_id res chain seq x y z
N MET A 1 4.35 31.46 -37.78
CA MET A 1 3.69 31.51 -36.47
C MET A 1 2.81 30.26 -36.25
N MET A 2 3.37 29.04 -36.35
CA MET A 2 2.61 27.76 -36.24
C MET A 2 3.16 26.82 -35.14
N PHE A 3 4.13 27.26 -34.34
CA PHE A 3 4.72 26.43 -33.28
C PHE A 3 4.04 26.58 -31.91
N GLY A 4 3.25 27.64 -31.70
CA GLY A 4 2.62 27.93 -30.41
C GLY A 4 1.49 26.97 -30.03
N GLY A 5 0.67 26.56 -31.01
CA GLY A 5 -0.47 25.65 -30.78
C GLY A 5 -0.05 24.23 -30.41
N SER A 6 1.01 23.71 -31.05
CA SER A 6 1.52 22.36 -30.78
C SER A 6 2.17 22.26 -29.40
N PHE A 7 2.91 23.29 -28.97
CA PHE A 7 3.50 23.33 -27.63
C PHE A 7 2.44 23.35 -26.52
N MET A 8 1.33 24.05 -26.76
CA MET A 8 0.23 24.14 -25.80
C MET A 8 -0.50 22.80 -25.64
N MET A 9 -0.71 22.06 -26.72
CA MET A 9 -1.30 20.71 -26.66
C MET A 9 -0.39 19.69 -25.96
N VAL A 10 0.91 19.73 -26.24
CA VAL A 10 1.88 18.84 -25.58
C VAL A 10 1.97 19.14 -24.08
N GLY A 11 2.00 20.41 -23.69
CA GLY A 11 1.99 20.81 -22.27
C GLY A 11 0.76 20.32 -21.52
N MET A 12 -0.42 20.42 -22.12
CA MET A 12 -1.66 19.92 -21.53
C MET A 12 -1.65 18.39 -21.37
N MET A 13 -1.16 17.65 -22.37
CA MET A 13 -1.03 16.20 -22.28
C MET A 13 -0.06 15.78 -21.18
N LEU A 14 1.10 16.44 -21.09
CA LEU A 14 2.08 16.18 -20.04
C LEU A 14 1.51 16.46 -18.65
N PHE A 15 0.72 17.52 -18.49
CA PHE A 15 0.04 17.82 -17.24
C PHE A 15 -0.86 16.66 -16.78
N TRP A 16 -1.69 16.12 -17.68
CA TRP A 16 -2.55 14.97 -17.37
C TRP A 16 -1.76 13.71 -17.04
N VAL A 17 -0.68 13.43 -17.76
CA VAL A 17 0.20 12.28 -17.48
C VAL A 17 0.83 12.40 -16.09
N VAL A 18 1.35 13.58 -15.74
CA VAL A 18 1.91 13.84 -14.41
C VAL A 18 0.85 13.71 -13.33
N LEU A 19 -0.36 14.24 -13.55
CA LEU A 19 -1.45 14.17 -12.59
C LEU A 19 -1.85 12.71 -12.30
N ILE A 20 -1.99 11.89 -13.34
CA ILE A 20 -2.26 10.45 -13.20
C ILE A 20 -1.10 9.76 -12.48
N ALA A 21 0.15 10.04 -12.86
CA ALA A 21 1.33 9.45 -12.22
C ALA A 21 1.41 9.80 -10.73
N VAL A 22 1.12 11.04 -10.34
CA VAL A 22 1.07 11.48 -8.94
C VAL A 22 -0.08 10.79 -8.19
N GLY A 23 -1.25 10.68 -8.80
CA GLY A 23 -2.38 9.95 -8.23
C GLY A 23 -2.04 8.49 -7.94
N PHE A 24 -1.45 7.79 -8.92
CA PHE A 24 -0.97 6.42 -8.73
C PHE A 24 0.15 6.33 -7.70
N TYR A 25 1.10 7.27 -7.69
CA TYR A 25 2.19 7.30 -6.71
C TYR A 25 1.66 7.45 -5.28
N LEU A 26 0.71 8.36 -5.06
CA LEU A 26 0.07 8.55 -3.75
C LEU A 26 -0.75 7.32 -3.34
N LEU A 27 -1.48 6.72 -4.28
CA LEU A 27 -2.23 5.49 -4.02
C LEU A 27 -1.29 4.32 -3.67
N TYR A 28 -0.22 4.13 -4.43
CA TYR A 28 0.82 3.15 -4.13
C TYR A 28 1.47 3.40 -2.77
N ARG A 29 1.79 4.66 -2.45
CA ARG A 29 2.39 5.03 -1.17
C ARG A 29 1.43 4.80 -0.01
N PHE A 30 0.14 5.05 -0.17
CA PHE A 30 -0.86 4.86 0.89
C PHE A 30 -1.22 3.37 1.09
N ILE A 31 -1.21 2.58 0.01
CA ILE A 31 -1.43 1.13 0.08
C ILE A 31 -0.18 0.40 0.58
N ASN A 32 1.02 0.71 0.07
CA ASN A 32 2.28 0.13 0.57
C ASN A 32 2.68 0.70 1.93
N GLY A 33 2.22 1.89 2.33
CA GLY A 33 2.37 2.40 3.69
C GLY A 33 1.57 1.60 4.71
N ARG A 34 0.55 0.85 4.26
CA ARG A 34 -0.21 -0.16 5.01
C ARG A 34 0.26 -1.59 4.77
N LYS A 35 1.40 -1.79 4.09
CA LYS A 35 2.27 -2.91 4.45
C LYS A 35 3.01 -2.51 5.73
N GLU A 36 2.23 -2.20 6.77
CA GLU A 36 2.70 -2.38 8.12
C GLU A 36 3.19 -3.82 8.15
N GLU A 37 4.44 -3.98 8.56
CA GLU A 37 4.95 -5.25 9.03
C GLU A 37 3.89 -5.78 9.98
N LEU A 38 3.02 -6.69 9.50
CA LEU A 38 1.92 -7.24 10.27
C LEU A 38 2.53 -7.60 11.60
N SER A 39 2.06 -6.92 12.65
CA SER A 39 2.67 -7.08 13.96
C SER A 39 2.69 -8.58 14.25
N PRO A 40 3.73 -9.12 14.92
CA PRO A 40 3.75 -10.55 15.26
C PRO A 40 2.42 -11.03 15.84
N MET A 41 1.71 -10.16 16.55
CA MET A 41 0.36 -10.39 17.07
C MET A 41 -0.73 -10.57 15.99
N GLU A 42 -0.72 -9.79 14.91
CA GLU A 42 -1.66 -9.93 13.78
C GLU A 42 -1.40 -11.22 12.99
N ILE A 43 -0.13 -11.59 12.81
CA ILE A 43 0.23 -12.87 12.17
C ILE A 43 -0.33 -14.04 13.01
N LEU A 44 -0.19 -13.98 14.33
CA LEU A 44 -0.73 -14.99 15.24
C LEU A 44 -2.27 -15.09 15.14
N LYS A 45 -2.98 -13.95 15.08
CA LYS A 45 -4.44 -13.92 14.90
C LYS A 45 -4.86 -14.55 13.56
N ILE A 46 -4.15 -14.25 12.47
CA ILE A 46 -4.44 -14.83 11.15
C ILE A 46 -4.26 -16.35 11.18
N ARG A 47 -3.20 -16.86 11.80
CA ARG A 47 -2.94 -18.31 11.91
C ARG A 47 -3.97 -19.03 12.78
N LEU A 48 -4.41 -18.41 13.87
CA LEU A 48 -5.50 -18.94 14.70
C LEU A 48 -6.82 -19.01 13.91
N ALA A 49 -7.15 -17.96 13.16
CA ALA A 49 -8.36 -17.92 12.33
C ALA A 49 -8.34 -18.95 11.19
N LYS A 50 -7.15 -19.27 10.67
CA LYS A 50 -6.95 -20.35 9.70
C LYS A 50 -6.98 -21.76 10.33
N GLY A 51 -6.94 -21.86 11.66
CA GLY A 51 -6.84 -23.13 12.38
C GLY A 51 -5.47 -23.80 12.29
N GLU A 52 -4.42 -23.05 11.91
CA GLU A 52 -3.04 -23.56 11.84
C GLU A 52 -2.42 -23.71 13.24
N ILE A 53 -2.96 -23.00 14.24
CA ILE A 53 -2.54 -23.06 15.64
C ILE A 53 -3.76 -23.19 16.55
N SER A 54 -3.56 -23.83 17.71
CA SER A 54 -4.58 -23.91 18.76
C SER A 54 -4.62 -22.63 19.62
N LEU A 55 -5.71 -22.44 20.38
CA LEU A 55 -5.85 -21.32 21.32
C LEU A 55 -4.73 -21.29 22.38
N GLU A 56 -4.30 -22.46 22.85
CA GLU A 56 -3.23 -22.58 23.85
C GLU A 56 -1.87 -22.12 23.29
N GLU A 57 -1.57 -22.48 22.04
CA GLU A 57 -0.35 -22.04 21.36
C GLU A 57 -0.37 -20.54 21.06
N PHE A 58 -1.53 -20.00 20.68
CA PHE A 58 -1.73 -18.57 20.51
C PHE A 58 -1.44 -17.80 21.80
N GLU A 59 -1.99 -18.23 22.94
CA GLU A 59 -1.75 -17.56 24.24
C GLU A 59 -0.28 -17.61 24.66
N ARG A 60 0.40 -18.74 24.45
CA ARG A 60 1.83 -18.88 24.75
C ARG A 60 2.70 -17.97 23.90
N LEU A 61 2.38 -17.82 22.62
CA LEU A 61 3.13 -16.97 21.69
C LEU A 61 2.80 -15.50 21.92
N SER A 62 1.54 -15.16 22.22
CA SER A 62 1.12 -13.80 22.54
C SER A 62 1.86 -13.25 23.77
N LYS A 63 2.07 -14.06 24.81
CA LYS A 63 2.83 -13.66 26.01
C LYS A 63 4.34 -13.48 25.78
N LYS A 64 4.88 -14.02 24.69
CA LYS A 64 6.30 -13.87 24.32
C LYS A 64 6.56 -12.69 23.40
N CYS A 65 5.52 -12.21 22.72
CA CYS A 65 5.57 -11.08 21.81
C CYS A 65 5.14 -9.74 22.45
N GLU A 66 4.71 -9.78 23.72
CA GLU A 66 4.55 -8.62 24.61
C GLU A 66 5.90 -8.24 25.24
#